data_AF-A0A950VWE6-F1
#
_entry.id   AF-A0A950VWE6-F1
#
_cell.length_a   1.000
_cell.length_b   1.000
_cell.length_c   1.000
_cell.angle_alpha   90.00
_cell.angle_beta   90.00
_cell.angle_gamma   90.00
#
_symmetry.space_group_name_H-M   'P 1'
#
loop_
_entity.id
_entity.type
_entity.pdbx_description
1 polymer ?
#
loop_
_entity_poly.entity_id
_entity_poly.type
_entity_poly.pdbx_seq_one_letter_code
_entity_poly.pdbx_strand_id
1 'polypeptide(L)'
;MIDEPTRRLDEGALRALVPRVLAGLVRRGEDFDAAEDALQEALLEALRVWPEHPPRDPPAWLATVATRRLVDARRSEAARHRREEATHAQPPPAATEEGDDTLFLLFC
;
A
#
# COMPACT_ATOMS: atom_id res chain seq x y z
N MET A 1 36.38 -0.87 -23.34
CA MET A 1 36.12 0.16 -22.32
C MET A 1 34.86 0.90 -22.75
N ILE A 2 33.71 0.28 -22.51
CA ILE A 2 32.42 0.93 -22.58
C ILE A 2 32.05 1.08 -21.10
N ASP A 3 31.86 2.32 -20.68
CA ASP A 3 31.41 2.70 -19.34
C ASP A 3 30.12 1.92 -19.05
N GLU A 4 30.11 1.07 -18.01
CA GLU A 4 28.94 0.32 -17.55
C GLU A 4 27.88 1.36 -17.18
N PRO A 5 26.92 1.67 -18.07
CA PRO A 5 26.17 2.90 -17.95
C PRO A 5 25.22 2.71 -16.79
N THR A 6 25.17 3.67 -15.86
CA THR A 6 24.25 3.63 -14.71
C THR A 6 24.68 2.64 -13.62
N ARG A 7 25.56 3.11 -12.74
CA ARG A 7 25.71 2.64 -11.34
C ARG A 7 24.37 2.07 -10.85
N ARG A 8 24.30 0.75 -10.61
CA ARG A 8 23.19 0.12 -9.86
C ARG A 8 22.87 1.07 -8.71
N LEU A 9 21.60 1.42 -8.54
CA LEU A 9 21.13 2.19 -7.39
C LEU A 9 21.90 1.74 -6.16
N ASP A 10 22.68 2.64 -5.57
CA ASP A 10 23.61 2.31 -4.50
C ASP A 10 22.78 1.84 -3.31
N GLU A 11 22.70 0.51 -3.16
CA GLU A 11 21.83 -0.14 -2.19
C GLU A 11 22.18 0.29 -0.76
N GLY A 12 23.46 0.60 -0.50
CA GLY A 12 23.92 1.16 0.76
C GLY A 12 23.39 2.57 0.98
N ALA A 13 23.43 3.41 -0.04
CA ALA A 13 22.86 4.77 0.02
C ALA A 13 21.34 4.72 0.25
N LEU A 14 20.63 3.80 -0.42
CA LEU A 14 19.18 3.63 -0.24
C LEU A 14 18.82 3.17 1.18
N ARG A 15 19.53 2.14 1.70
CA ARG A 15 19.36 1.66 3.08
C ARG A 15 19.60 2.77 4.11
N ALA A 16 20.56 3.67 3.87
CA ALA A 16 20.82 4.78 4.77
C ALA A 16 19.66 5.81 4.85
N LEU A 17 18.77 5.86 3.85
CA LEU A 17 17.60 6.74 3.87
C LEU A 17 16.46 6.22 4.73
N VAL A 18 16.34 4.90 4.85
CA VAL A 18 15.22 4.20 5.50
C VAL A 18 14.91 4.74 6.90
N PRO A 19 15.86 4.73 7.88
CA PRO A 19 15.55 5.15 9.24
C PRO A 19 15.14 6.63 9.33
N ARG A 20 15.71 7.48 8.45
CA ARG A 20 15.40 8.92 8.43
C ARG A 20 13.97 9.17 7.93
N VAL A 21 13.56 8.50 6.86
CA VAL A 21 12.21 8.66 6.29
C VAL A 21 11.18 8.04 7.22
N LEU A 22 11.43 6.81 7.72
CA LEU A 22 10.53 6.11 8.64
C LEU A 22 10.30 6.91 9.93
N ALA A 23 11.36 7.41 10.57
CA ALA A 23 11.23 8.25 11.75
C ALA A 23 10.46 9.55 11.46
N GLY A 24 10.59 10.10 10.25
CA GLY A 24 9.82 11.26 9.80
C GLY A 24 8.33 10.99 9.69
N LEU A 25 7.93 9.82 9.19
CA LEU A 25 6.53 9.39 9.08
C LEU A 25 5.93 9.14 10.47
N VAL A 26 6.61 8.33 11.30
CA VAL A 26 6.15 8.00 12.66
C VAL A 26 6.00 9.27 13.52
N ARG A 27 6.94 10.22 13.41
CA ARG A 27 6.83 11.52 14.13
C ARG A 27 5.65 12.38 13.68
N ARG A 28 5.07 12.13 12.50
CA ARG A 28 3.86 12.79 12.03
C ARG A 28 2.57 12.11 12.54
N GLY A 29 2.69 11.06 13.35
CA GLY A 29 1.57 10.33 13.92
C GLY A 29 1.11 9.13 13.09
N GLU A 30 1.90 8.72 12.10
CA GLU A 30 1.66 7.46 11.38
C GLU A 30 1.97 6.27 12.28
N ASP A 31 1.11 5.24 12.22
CA ASP A 31 1.39 3.95 12.84
C ASP A 31 2.69 3.36 12.24
N PHE A 32 3.50 2.68 13.07
CA PHE A 32 4.80 2.20 12.64
C PHE A 32 4.68 1.20 11.49
N ASP A 33 3.77 0.23 11.60
CA ASP A 33 3.62 -0.84 10.61
C ASP A 33 3.14 -0.24 9.29
N ALA A 34 2.13 0.64 9.35
CA ALA A 34 1.64 1.35 8.16
C ALA A 34 2.72 2.22 7.50
N ALA A 35 3.53 2.91 8.31
CA ALA A 35 4.62 3.74 7.81
C ALA A 35 5.75 2.91 7.18
N GLU A 36 6.06 1.75 7.75
CA GLU A 36 7.05 0.81 7.22
C GLU A 36 6.60 0.26 5.86
N ASP A 37 5.38 -0.26 5.76
CA ASP A 37 4.82 -0.78 4.51
C ASP A 37 4.80 0.29 3.41
N ALA A 38 4.35 1.50 3.75
CA ALA A 38 4.32 2.61 2.81
C ALA A 38 5.71 3.04 2.35
N LEU A 39 6.72 2.96 3.23
CA LEU A 39 8.11 3.22 2.87
C LEU A 39 8.66 2.12 1.96
N GLN A 40 8.35 0.85 2.21
CA GLN A 40 8.76 -0.26 1.34
C GLN A 40 8.21 -0.07 -0.08
N GLU A 41 6.94 0.27 -0.22
CA GLU A 41 6.31 0.62 -1.50
C GLU A 41 7.00 1.81 -2.19
N ALA A 42 7.40 2.83 -1.42
CA ALA A 42 8.15 3.97 -1.95
C ALA A 42 9.56 3.58 -2.42
N LEU A 43 10.23 2.66 -1.72
CA LEU A 43 11.55 2.14 -2.11
C LEU A 43 11.45 1.30 -3.39
N LEU A 44 10.42 0.47 -3.54
CA LEU A 44 10.18 -0.28 -4.77
C LEU A 44 9.97 0.66 -5.97
N GLU A 45 9.20 1.73 -5.78
CA GLU A 45 9.01 2.74 -6.82
C GLU A 45 10.30 3.50 -7.13
N ALA A 46 11.15 3.78 -6.12
CA ALA A 46 12.47 4.36 -6.33
C ALA A 46 13.36 3.47 -7.20
N LEU A 47 13.37 2.15 -6.94
CA LEU A 47 14.11 1.18 -7.75
C LEU A 47 13.70 1.20 -9.23
N ARG A 48 12.41 1.49 -9.48
CA ARG A 48 11.85 1.56 -10.84
C ARG A 48 12.14 2.90 -11.53
N VAL A 49 12.04 4.02 -10.81
CA VAL A 49 12.03 5.36 -11.41
C VAL A 49 13.42 6.01 -11.43
N TRP A 50 14.22 5.83 -10.38
CA TRP A 50 15.48 6.56 -10.21
C TRP A 50 16.60 6.19 -11.20
N PRO A 51 16.68 4.98 -11.80
CA PRO A 51 17.70 4.71 -12.81
C PRO A 51 17.63 5.68 -13.99
N GLU A 52 16.42 6.12 -14.35
CA GLU A 52 16.18 7.06 -15.43
C GLU A 52 15.96 8.50 -14.92
N HIS A 53 15.28 8.66 -13.79
CA HIS A 53 14.80 9.95 -13.28
C HIS A 53 15.10 10.11 -11.77
N PRO A 54 16.37 10.27 -11.37
CA PRO A 54 16.73 10.41 -9.96
C PRO A 54 16.23 11.76 -9.40
N PRO A 55 15.60 11.78 -8.21
CA PRO A 55 15.14 13.01 -7.59
C PRO A 55 16.31 13.85 -7.06
N ARG A 56 16.12 15.17 -7.00
CA ARG A 56 17.09 16.10 -6.38
C ARG A 56 17.24 15.88 -4.87
N ASP A 57 16.14 15.50 -4.21
CA ASP A 57 16.08 15.19 -2.78
C ASP A 57 15.44 13.80 -2.59
N PRO A 58 16.24 12.72 -2.54
CA PRO A 58 15.73 11.38 -2.37
C PRO A 58 14.92 11.15 -1.06
N PRO A 59 15.37 11.63 0.12
CA PRO A 59 14.54 11.57 1.34
C PRO A 59 13.16 12.22 1.18
N ALA A 60 13.09 13.42 0.61
CA ALA A 60 11.82 14.12 0.44
C ALA A 60 10.91 13.42 -0.58
N TRP A 61 11.49 12.88 -1.64
CA TRP A 61 10.76 12.10 -2.63
C TRP A 61 10.17 10.83 -2.01
N LEU A 62 10.96 10.06 -1.25
CA LEU A 62 10.49 8.85 -0.56
C LEU A 62 9.37 9.18 0.44
N ALA A 63 9.55 10.22 1.25
CA ALA A 63 8.51 10.66 2.19
C ALA A 63 7.21 11.04 1.48
N THR A 64 7.30 11.67 0.30
CA THR A 64 6.15 12.06 -0.51
C THR A 64 5.42 10.84 -1.07
N VAL A 65 6.15 9.88 -1.64
CA VAL A 65 5.55 8.65 -2.19
C VAL A 65 4.93 7.83 -1.06
N ALA A 66 5.62 7.63 0.06
CA ALA A 66 5.08 6.93 1.22
C ALA A 66 3.81 7.60 1.77
N THR A 67 3.80 8.93 1.87
CA THR A 67 2.58 9.67 2.29
C THR A 67 1.40 9.43 1.36
N ARG A 68 1.62 9.37 0.04
CA ARG A 68 0.56 9.04 -0.92
C ARG A 68 0.05 7.61 -0.72
N ARG A 69 0.94 6.65 -0.53
CA ARG A 69 0.59 5.24 -0.23
C ARG A 69 -0.26 5.12 1.04
N LEU A 70 0.09 5.83 2.11
CA LEU A 70 -0.70 5.90 3.35
C LEU A 70 -2.11 6.46 3.12
N VAL A 71 -2.22 7.53 2.33
CA VAL A 71 -3.53 8.12 1.98
C VAL A 71 -4.37 7.12 1.17
N ASP A 72 -3.76 6.43 0.22
CA ASP A 72 -4.46 5.46 -0.62
C ASP A 72 -4.91 4.23 0.17
N ALA A 73 -4.09 3.74 1.11
CA ALA A 73 -4.45 2.66 2.03
C ALA A 73 -5.69 3.03 2.87
N ARG A 74 -5.68 4.20 3.51
CA ARG A 74 -6.82 4.71 4.29
C ARG A 74 -8.09 4.85 3.46
N ARG A 75 -7.97 5.32 2.21
CA ARG A 75 -9.11 5.43 1.29
C ARG A 75 -9.67 4.06 0.92
N SER A 76 -8.80 3.07 0.69
CA SER A 76 -9.18 1.69 0.39
C SER A 76 -9.90 1.04 1.57
N GLU A 77 -9.38 1.19 2.78
CA GLU A 77 -10.01 0.71 4.02
C GLU A 77 -11.37 1.34 4.26
N ALA A 78 -11.47 2.67 4.16
CA ALA A 78 -12.76 3.37 4.30
C ALA A 78 -13.77 2.93 3.23
N ALA A 79 -13.32 2.67 2.00
CA ALA A 79 -14.18 2.14 0.95
C ALA A 79 -14.63 0.70 1.22
N ARG A 80 -13.75 -0.13 1.81
CA ARG A 80 -14.08 -1.49 2.22
C ARG A 80 -15.12 -1.50 3.35
N HIS A 81 -14.92 -0.70 4.39
CA HIS A 81 -15.86 -0.58 5.50
C HIS A 81 -17.25 -0.16 5.03
N ARG A 82 -17.35 0.85 4.15
CA ARG A 82 -18.63 1.27 3.57
C ARG A 82 -19.35 0.15 2.80
N ARG A 83 -18.61 -0.73 2.12
CA ARG A 83 -19.22 -1.88 1.42
C ARG A 83 -19.73 -2.91 2.41
N GLU A 84 -18.95 -3.22 3.44
CA GLU A 84 -19.33 -4.15 4.50
C GLU A 84 -20.59 -3.67 5.25
N GLU A 85 -20.67 -2.38 5.58
CA GLU A 85 -21.86 -1.75 6.17
C GLU A 85 -23.07 -1.83 5.24
N ALA A 86 -22.90 -1.55 3.95
CA ALA A 86 -23.98 -1.63 2.97
C ALA A 86 -24.52 -3.07 2.82
N THR A 87 -23.64 -4.07 2.84
CA THR A 87 -24.04 -5.49 2.83
C THR A 87 -24.81 -5.86 4.10
N HIS A 88 -24.38 -5.41 5.27
CA HIS A 88 -25.10 -5.67 6.52
C HIS A 88 -26.44 -4.94 6.62
N ALA A 89 -26.57 -3.77 5.99
CA ALA A 89 -27.81 -2.99 5.95
C ALA A 89 -28.82 -3.49 4.91
N GLN A 90 -28.45 -4.45 4.05
CA GLN A 90 -29.38 -5.06 3.10
C GLN A 90 -30.48 -5.81 3.87
N PRO A 91 -31.77 -5.42 3.74
CA PRO A 91 -32.85 -6.21 4.31
C PRO A 91 -32.80 -7.63 3.71
N PRO A 92 -33.14 -8.68 4.48
CA PRO A 92 -33.14 -10.04 3.96
C PRO A 92 -33.95 -10.08 2.66
N PRO A 93 -33.46 -10.79 1.62
CA PRO A 93 -34.20 -10.90 0.37
C PRO A 93 -35.63 -11.33 0.72
N ALA A 94 -36.62 -10.65 0.15
CA ALA A 94 -38.02 -11.05 0.31
C ALA A 94 -38.08 -12.55 0.00
N ALA A 95 -38.60 -13.34 0.94
CA ALA A 95 -38.63 -14.78 0.81
C ALA A 95 -39.25 -15.14 -0.55
N THR A 96 -38.42 -15.59 -1.48
CA THR A 96 -38.91 -16.30 -2.66
C THR A 96 -39.45 -17.62 -2.15
N GLU A 97 -40.71 -17.91 -2.45
CA GLU A 97 -41.34 -19.22 -2.21
C GLU A 97 -40.69 -20.27 -3.12
N GLU A 98 -39.40 -20.54 -2.93
CA GLU A 98 -38.63 -21.58 -3.59
C GLU A 98 -37.36 -21.74 -2.75
N GLY A 99 -37.51 -22.48 -1.64
CA GLY A 99 -36.38 -22.94 -0.85
C GLY A 99 -35.55 -23.90 -1.70
N ASP A 100 -34.33 -23.49 -2.03
CA ASP A 100 -33.38 -24.32 -2.74
C ASP A 100 -32.81 -25.39 -1.80
N ASP A 101 -33.48 -26.54 -1.73
CA ASP A 101 -33.11 -27.70 -0.92
C ASP A 101 -31.84 -28.44 -1.41
N THR A 102 -31.18 -27.97 -2.49
CA THR A 102 -29.97 -28.62 -3.01
C THR A 102 -28.79 -28.59 -2.04
N LEU A 103 -28.73 -27.61 -1.12
CA LEU A 103 -27.63 -27.54 -0.14
C LEU A 103 -27.71 -28.68 0.89
N PHE A 104 -28.89 -29.21 1.18
CA PHE A 104 -29.06 -30.34 2.10
C PHE A 104 -28.57 -31.66 1.48
N LEU A 105 -28.59 -31.76 0.14
CA LEU A 105 -28.20 -32.97 -0.60
C LEU A 105 -26.68 -33.11 -0.82
N LEU A 106 -25.92 -32.02 -0.70
CA LEU A 106 -24.46 -32.03 -0.88
C LEU A 106 -23.67 -32.30 0.39
N PHE A 107 -24.30 -32.11 1.56
CA PHE A 107 -23.64 -32.21 2.87
C PHE A 107 -24.19 -33.34 3.76
N CYS A 108 -25.06 -34.20 3.22
CA CYS A 108 -25.44 -35.50 3.79
C CYS A 108 -24.78 -36.64 3.02
#